data_AF-A0A957FI33-F1
#
_entry.id   AF-A0A957FI33-F1
#
_cell.length_a   1.000
_cell.length_b   1.000
_cell.length_c   1.000
_cell.angle_alpha   90.00
_cell.angle_beta   90.00
_cell.angle_gamma   90.00
#
_symmetry.space_group_name_H-M   'P 1'
#
loop_
_entity.id
_entity.type
_entity.pdbx_description
1 polymer ?
#
loop_
_entity_poly.entity_id
_entity_poly.type
_entity_poly.pdbx_seq_one_letter_code
_entity_poly.pdbx_strand_id
1 'polypeptide(L)'
;GLIIGQDITTRKHAEAALRESRSEFNLQQQIATTLLTTPEEHVYEQLLQTILDIFTSEYGYVGYIDDNGDLVLTSLTQNTGHIHQNVDRNIVFPHESWSGIWGKS
;
A
#
# COMPACT_ATOMS: atom_id res chain seq x y z
N GLY A 1 13.87 42.05 -10.21
CA GLY A 1 12.69 41.70 -9.38
C GLY A 1 12.03 40.41 -9.85
N LEU A 2 11.40 40.41 -11.03
CA LEU A 2 10.49 39.34 -11.47
C LEU A 2 11.18 38.07 -12.03
N ILE A 3 12.35 38.22 -12.67
CA ILE A 3 13.05 37.13 -13.38
C ILE A 3 13.57 36.05 -12.42
N ILE A 4 14.04 36.44 -11.23
CA ILE A 4 14.55 35.51 -10.20
C ILE A 4 13.41 34.65 -9.62
N GLY A 5 12.20 35.21 -9.49
CA GLY A 5 11.04 34.49 -8.96
C GLY A 5 10.55 33.38 -9.89
N GLN A 6 10.43 33.66 -11.20
CA GLN A 6 9.98 32.67 -12.18
C GLN A 6 10.97 31.51 -12.37
N ASP A 7 12.28 31.80 -12.35
CA ASP A 7 13.34 30.78 -12.42
C ASP A 7 13.25 29.80 -11.23
N ILE A 8 13.09 30.35 -10.01
CA ILE A 8 12.93 29.53 -8.80
C ILE A 8 11.64 28.69 -8.85
N THR A 9 10.53 29.24 -9.34
CA THR A 9 9.27 28.49 -9.44
C THR A 9 9.37 27.31 -10.40
N THR A 10 9.93 27.52 -11.59
CA THR A 10 10.09 26.44 -12.60
C THR A 10 11.01 25.34 -12.09
N ARG A 11 12.17 25.71 -11.50
CA ARG A 11 13.10 24.74 -10.92
C ARG A 11 12.45 23.93 -9.80
N LYS A 12 11.68 24.58 -8.92
CA LYS A 12 10.99 23.90 -7.82
C LYS A 12 9.92 22.92 -8.29
N HIS A 13 9.20 23.22 -9.36
CA HIS A 13 8.24 22.29 -9.96
C HIS A 13 8.94 21.09 -10.60
N ALA A 14 10.03 21.32 -11.34
CA ALA A 14 10.83 20.25 -11.90
C ALA A 14 11.43 19.33 -10.82
N GLU A 15 11.92 19.90 -9.71
CA GLU A 15 12.39 19.13 -8.55
C GLU A 15 11.28 18.32 -7.89
N ALA A 16 10.09 18.90 -7.73
CA ALA A 16 8.96 18.20 -7.14
C ALA A 16 8.49 17.02 -8.01
N ALA A 17 8.34 17.24 -9.32
CA ALA A 17 7.96 16.20 -10.29
C ALA A 17 9.02 15.09 -10.36
N LEU A 18 10.31 15.45 -10.34
CA LEU A 18 11.39 14.47 -10.33
C LEU A 18 11.36 13.63 -9.03
N ARG A 19 11.10 14.27 -7.89
CA ARG A 19 10.98 13.57 -6.60
C ARG A 19 9.79 12.61 -6.59
N GLU A 20 8.64 13.05 -7.11
CA GLU A 20 7.43 12.22 -7.21
C GLU A 20 7.67 11.01 -8.10
N SER A 21 8.17 11.20 -9.33
CA SER A 21 8.50 10.11 -10.24
C SER A 21 9.52 9.13 -9.65
N ARG A 22 10.52 9.63 -8.89
CA ARG A 22 11.49 8.76 -8.21
C ARG A 22 10.86 7.95 -7.08
N SER A 23 9.95 8.54 -6.32
CA SER A 23 9.21 7.83 -5.27
C SER A 23 8.32 6.74 -5.86
N GLU A 24 7.59 7.03 -6.94
CA GLU A 24 6.76 6.04 -7.65
C GLU A 24 7.60 4.89 -8.20
N PHE A 25 8.73 5.20 -8.85
CA PHE A 25 9.65 4.18 -9.37
C PHE A 25 10.21 3.29 -8.25
N ASN A 26 10.64 3.90 -7.14
CA ASN A 26 11.13 3.14 -5.98
C ASN A 26 10.05 2.27 -5.35
N LEU A 27 8.80 2.73 -5.31
CA LEU A 27 7.67 1.94 -4.82
C LEU A 27 7.45 0.71 -5.71
N GLN A 28 7.37 0.91 -7.04
CA GLN A 28 7.19 -0.18 -7.99
C GLN A 28 8.33 -1.21 -7.90
N GLN A 29 9.58 -0.73 -7.81
CA GLN A 29 10.75 -1.60 -7.75
C GLN A 29 10.79 -2.43 -6.46
N GLN A 30 10.46 -1.82 -5.31
CA GLN A 30 10.44 -2.54 -4.03
C GLN A 30 9.32 -3.58 -3.99
N ILE A 31 8.10 -3.22 -4.44
CA ILE A 31 6.99 -4.17 -4.53
C ILE A 31 7.35 -5.35 -5.43
N ALA A 32 7.87 -5.07 -6.64
CA ALA A 32 8.25 -6.12 -7.58
C ALA A 32 9.33 -7.06 -7.00
N THR A 33 10.33 -6.49 -6.31
CA THR A 33 11.39 -7.28 -5.66
C THR A 33 10.81 -8.16 -4.57
N THR A 34 10.00 -7.59 -3.67
CA THR A 34 9.33 -8.36 -2.60
C THR A 34 8.53 -9.53 -3.15
N LEU A 35 7.74 -9.32 -4.21
CA LEU A 35 6.94 -10.40 -4.82
C LEU A 35 7.80 -11.49 -5.48
N LEU A 36 8.94 -11.13 -6.06
CA LEU A 36 9.80 -12.07 -6.79
C LEU A 36 10.77 -12.86 -5.90
N THR A 37 11.16 -12.30 -4.75
CA THR A 37 12.20 -12.89 -3.88
C THR A 37 11.67 -13.51 -2.59
N THR A 38 10.43 -13.19 -2.19
CA THR A 38 9.86 -13.69 -0.93
C THR A 38 9.18 -15.04 -1.17
N PRO A 39 9.38 -16.03 -0.28
CA PRO A 39 8.58 -17.26 -0.31
C PRO A 39 7.08 -16.96 -0.26
N GLU A 40 6.28 -17.74 -0.98
CA GLU A 40 4.83 -17.55 -1.11
C GLU A 40 4.14 -17.41 0.26
N GLU A 41 4.56 -18.21 1.24
CA GLU A 41 4.00 -18.23 2.59
C GLU A 41 4.18 -16.90 3.38
N HIS A 42 5.15 -16.07 3.01
CA HIS A 42 5.45 -14.78 3.69
C HIS A 42 5.19 -13.56 2.79
N VAL A 43 4.77 -13.76 1.54
CA VAL A 43 4.76 -12.69 0.54
C VAL A 43 3.85 -11.53 0.93
N TYR A 44 2.68 -11.81 1.51
CA TYR A 44 1.69 -10.80 1.87
C TYR A 44 2.10 -9.95 3.07
N GLU A 45 2.79 -10.55 4.04
CA GLU A 45 3.30 -9.85 5.22
C GLU A 45 4.44 -8.92 4.85
N GLN A 46 5.39 -9.43 4.07
CA GLN A 46 6.52 -8.63 3.59
C GLN A 46 6.04 -7.50 2.66
N LEU A 47 5.01 -7.76 1.84
CA LEU A 47 4.38 -6.75 1.01
C LEU A 47 3.71 -5.66 1.87
N LEU A 48 2.91 -6.05 2.87
CA LEU A 48 2.28 -5.09 3.78
C LEU A 48 3.33 -4.24 4.50
N GLN A 49 4.41 -4.85 5.03
CA GLN A 49 5.48 -4.10 5.68
C GLN A 49 6.14 -3.09 4.72
N THR A 50 6.44 -3.52 3.50
CA THR A 50 7.04 -2.65 2.47
C THR A 50 6.14 -1.44 2.19
N ILE A 51 4.82 -1.66 2.08
CA ILE A 51 3.85 -0.58 1.84
C ILE A 51 3.80 0.36 3.05
N LEU A 52 3.67 -0.16 4.26
CA LEU A 52 3.62 0.65 5.49
C LEU A 52 4.86 1.54 5.64
N ASP A 53 6.05 0.99 5.39
CA ASP A 53 7.31 1.72 5.48
C ASP A 53 7.35 2.88 4.47
N ILE A 54 6.95 2.63 3.21
CA ILE A 54 6.95 3.65 2.16
C ILE A 54 5.95 4.77 2.46
N PHE A 55 4.76 4.42 2.93
CA PHE A 55 3.72 5.39 3.24
C PHE A 55 3.82 5.95 4.67
N THR A 56 4.80 5.53 5.46
CA THR A 56 4.94 5.90 6.88
C THR A 56 3.62 5.73 7.64
N SER A 57 2.95 4.62 7.40
CA SER A 57 1.63 4.33 7.94
C SER A 57 1.72 3.39 9.14
N GLU A 58 0.94 3.68 10.18
CA GLU A 58 0.89 2.86 11.40
C GLU A 58 0.04 1.61 11.22
N TYR A 59 -1.01 1.71 10.40
CA TYR A 59 -1.99 0.65 10.19
C TYR A 59 -2.25 0.37 8.72
N GLY A 60 -2.53 -0.88 8.39
CA GLY A 60 -2.89 -1.32 7.05
C GLY A 60 -3.27 -2.79 6.98
N TYR A 61 -3.80 -3.18 5.83
CA TYR A 61 -4.11 -4.57 5.52
C TYR A 61 -3.89 -4.86 4.03
N VAL A 62 -3.66 -6.13 3.73
CA VAL A 62 -3.64 -6.70 2.38
C VAL A 62 -4.67 -7.83 2.35
N GLY A 63 -5.49 -7.83 1.31
CA GLY A 63 -6.49 -8.85 1.08
C GLY A 63 -6.90 -8.90 -0.38
N TYR A 64 -7.75 -9.86 -0.70
CA TYR A 64 -8.32 -10.04 -2.04
C TYR A 64 -9.82 -10.26 -1.96
N ILE A 65 -10.50 -10.07 -3.08
CA ILE A 65 -11.91 -10.42 -3.22
C ILE A 65 -11.99 -11.85 -3.74
N ASP A 66 -12.67 -12.73 -3.01
CA ASP A 66 -12.83 -14.13 -3.41
C ASP A 66 -13.96 -14.31 -4.45
N ASP A 67 -14.17 -15.57 -4.86
CA ASP A 67 -15.19 -15.92 -5.85
C ASP A 67 -16.64 -15.65 -5.37
N ASN A 68 -16.87 -15.53 -4.06
CA ASN A 68 -18.17 -15.16 -3.49
C ASN A 68 -18.37 -13.63 -3.48
N GLY A 69 -17.32 -12.87 -3.79
CA GLY A 69 -17.30 -11.42 -3.71
C GLY A 69 -16.90 -10.89 -2.34
N ASP A 70 -16.49 -11.76 -1.41
CA ASP A 70 -16.16 -11.39 -0.04
C ASP A 70 -14.70 -10.92 0.07
N LEU A 71 -14.44 -9.97 0.97
CA LEU A 71 -13.09 -9.45 1.20
C LEU A 71 -12.40 -10.37 2.19
N VAL A 72 -11.33 -11.02 1.72
CA VAL A 72 -10.52 -11.95 2.48
C VAL A 72 -9.21 -11.25 2.83
N LEU A 73 -9.00 -10.96 4.11
CA LEU A 73 -7.74 -10.38 4.58
C LEU A 73 -6.67 -11.45 4.74
N THR A 74 -5.53 -11.24 4.09
CA THR A 74 -4.36 -12.13 4.12
C THR A 74 -3.28 -11.62 5.07
N SER A 75 -3.18 -10.30 5.25
CA SER A 75 -2.27 -9.68 6.23
C SER A 75 -2.87 -8.39 6.78
N LEU A 76 -2.62 -8.09 8.06
CA LEU A 76 -3.05 -6.84 8.70
C LEU A 76 -2.18 -6.47 9.90
N THR A 77 -2.09 -5.18 10.18
CA THR A 77 -1.45 -4.63 11.38
C THR A 77 -2.33 -4.82 12.61
N GLN A 78 -1.78 -5.34 13.69
CA GLN A 78 -2.45 -5.35 14.99
C GLN A 78 -2.44 -3.97 15.65
N ASN A 79 -3.29 -3.81 16.66
CA ASN A 79 -3.32 -2.63 17.54
C ASN A 79 -2.00 -2.42 18.33
N THR A 80 -1.07 -3.38 18.25
CA THR A 80 0.28 -3.31 18.83
C THR A 80 1.35 -2.88 17.82
N GLY A 81 0.99 -2.59 16.56
CA GLY A 81 1.91 -2.20 15.49
C GLY A 81 2.67 -3.36 14.83
N HIS A 82 2.44 -4.61 15.27
CA HIS A 82 3.04 -5.80 14.66
C HIS A 82 2.12 -6.40 13.60
N ILE A 83 2.69 -6.86 12.49
CA ILE A 83 1.97 -7.61 11.45
C ILE A 83 1.67 -9.03 11.96
N HIS A 84 0.43 -9.49 11.76
CA HIS A 84 0.04 -10.86 12.10
C HIS A 84 0.71 -11.86 11.15
N GLN A 85 1.50 -12.77 11.71
CA GLN A 85 2.43 -13.61 10.95
C GLN A 85 1.87 -14.98 10.51
N ASN A 86 0.56 -15.20 10.64
CA ASN A 86 -0.10 -16.47 10.32
C ASN A 86 -1.61 -16.30 10.49
N VAL A 87 -2.32 -16.15 9.38
CA VAL A 87 -3.77 -16.13 9.35
C VAL A 87 -4.26 -17.53 8.98
N ASP A 88 -4.13 -18.48 9.92
CA ASP A 88 -4.73 -19.83 9.78
C ASP A 88 -6.29 -19.76 9.77
N ARG A 89 -6.84 -18.55 9.95
CA ARG A 89 -8.26 -18.21 9.76
C ARG A 89 -8.36 -16.86 9.09
N ASN A 90 -8.44 -16.86 7.75
CA ASN A 90 -8.68 -15.65 6.97
C ASN A 90 -9.83 -14.85 7.60
N ILE A 91 -9.61 -13.56 7.85
CA ILE A 91 -10.69 -12.68 8.28
C ILE A 91 -11.49 -12.35 7.02
N VAL A 92 -12.73 -12.83 6.97
CA VAL A 92 -13.64 -12.64 5.85
C VAL A 92 -14.65 -11.55 6.21
N PHE A 93 -14.76 -10.54 5.37
CA PHE A 93 -15.77 -9.50 5.43
C PHE A 93 -16.77 -9.72 4.28
N PRO A 94 -17.97 -10.23 4.57
CA PRO A 94 -18.97 -10.51 3.55
C PRO A 94 -19.32 -9.25 2.75
N HIS A 95 -19.44 -9.35 1.43
CA HIS A 95 -19.78 -8.21 0.57
C HIS A 95 -21.09 -7.51 0.99
N GLU A 96 -22.05 -8.30 1.47
CA GLU A 96 -23.32 -7.82 2.00
C GLU A 96 -23.19 -6.89 3.21
N SER A 97 -22.08 -6.96 3.95
CA SER A 97 -21.83 -6.09 5.10
C SER A 97 -21.10 -4.80 4.72
N TRP A 98 -20.68 -4.65 3.46
CA TRP A 98 -19.95 -3.47 3.03
C TRP A 98 -20.89 -2.26 2.94
N SER A 99 -20.36 -1.08 3.24
CA SER A 99 -21.09 0.17 3.22
C SER A 99 -20.32 1.24 2.43
N GLY A 100 -20.94 2.41 2.22
CA GLY A 100 -20.34 3.48 1.44
C GLY A 100 -20.15 3.10 -0.02
N ILE A 101 -19.05 3.56 -0.64
CA ILE A 101 -18.75 3.35 -2.06
C ILE A 101 -18.46 1.89 -2.42
N TRP A 102 -18.35 1.01 -1.42
CA TRP A 102 -18.06 -0.40 -1.59
C TRP A 102 -19.30 -1.28 -1.35
N GLY A 103 -20.38 -0.74 -0.76
CA GLY A 103 -21.61 -1.49 -0.48
C GLY A 103 -22.61 -1.49 -1.64
N LYS A 104 -23.57 -2.42 -1.61
CA LYS A 104 -24.75 -2.36 -2.48
C LYS A 104 -25.60 -1.15 -2.10
N SER A 105 -25.93 -0.32 -3.10
CA SER A 105 -26.82 0.85 -2.97
C SER A 105 -28.29 0.43 -2.96
#